data_AF-A0A4P9Y5M2-F1
#
_entry.id   AF-A0A4P9Y5M2-F1
#
_cell.length_a   1.000
_cell.length_b   1.000
_cell.length_c   1.000
_cell.angle_alpha   90.00
_cell.angle_beta   90.00
_cell.angle_gamma   90.00
#
_symmetry.space_group_name_H-M   'P 1'
#
loop_
_entity.id
_entity.type
_entity.pdbx_description
1 polymer ?
#
loop_
_entity_poly.entity_id
_entity_poly.type
_entity_poly.pdbx_seq_one_letter_code
_entity_poly.pdbx_strand_id
1 'polypeptide(L)'
;MLFNLLSRLPTLLVGLSSLTTAANAAFTYTIRGQEVNVPTADYFQANFGDYSFPNSLLVSMRSTNDRAAPCTFQSARANETATGQGGVFNSTGGFYDHSIVLFDTADALAVGCQTVKQMSLAAERFAQDFSLAGYPPLAAIIAISKYETGVPAGGPMTEDYPSRDAKIGDGPPSLPLAFVNPTLVRDLKGSSQRYISVALTREKGQWNDKFLDPGYIAWTWILFAINVLLCLYGLYRFISLILHGRFKRDARTTIFILGLISTALASAVIVLPVMRQKTYVISQFSTMIYNVAFYLLLLLWSGVLSRIQMDRSFGPFRLVIYFAIASALMNGIIGLVQDFSRSQTNVIKAYQVMVYWTPAIEALAAILFLVYSVRFAVRMSEYTVTREVRRALGRLTKLSVIGFIAFAIMAVNNILINVIDIDLTVTNFVGITVSNNIGLTLRAIGIIYILNVSLPSDYSTHSGSSSGKKGSTGWSGWSRGWRRALYGEPTRGTASHGVSGHTQGTASAEVSSPKSPKSPGFFSETESEAGLGEKRYPTLPS
;
A
#
# COMPACT_ATOMS: atom_id res chain seq x y z
N MET A 1 2.13 -19.03 25.81
CA MET A 1 1.43 -17.79 26.24
C MET A 1 1.17 -16.83 25.07
N LEU A 2 2.18 -16.38 24.31
CA LEU A 2 1.99 -15.48 23.15
C LEU A 2 1.06 -16.04 22.05
N PHE A 3 1.15 -17.34 21.76
CA PHE A 3 0.33 -18.01 20.74
C PHE A 3 -1.17 -18.09 21.14
N ASN A 4 -1.48 -18.27 22.42
CA ASN A 4 -2.85 -18.24 22.95
C ASN A 4 -3.44 -16.82 22.98
N LEU A 5 -2.58 -15.79 23.06
CA LEU A 5 -2.99 -14.39 23.00
C LEU A 5 -3.28 -13.97 21.55
N LEU A 6 -2.43 -14.42 20.61
CA LEU A 6 -2.61 -14.21 19.18
C LEU A 6 -3.80 -14.98 18.59
N SER A 7 -4.14 -16.17 19.10
CA SER A 7 -5.32 -16.93 18.65
C SER A 7 -6.64 -16.40 19.22
N ARG A 8 -6.59 -15.68 20.35
CA ARG A 8 -7.77 -15.04 20.97
C ARG A 8 -8.05 -13.62 20.49
N LEU A 9 -7.07 -12.96 19.87
CA LEU A 9 -7.24 -11.61 19.31
C LEU A 9 -8.33 -11.55 18.23
N PRO A 10 -8.40 -12.49 17.26
CA PRO A 10 -9.45 -12.49 16.23
C PRO A 10 -10.83 -12.78 16.83
N THR A 11 -10.92 -13.68 17.81
CA THR A 11 -12.19 -14.02 18.46
C THR A 11 -12.71 -12.87 19.34
N LEU A 12 -11.83 -12.09 19.96
CA LEU A 12 -12.19 -10.89 20.73
C LEU A 12 -12.62 -9.74 19.80
N LEU A 13 -11.97 -9.61 18.63
CA LEU A 13 -12.39 -8.66 17.58
C LEU A 13 -13.73 -9.04 16.94
N VAL A 14 -13.97 -10.34 16.73
CA VAL A 14 -15.26 -10.87 16.25
C VAL A 14 -16.36 -10.69 17.31
N GLY A 15 -16.05 -10.89 18.60
CA GLY A 15 -17.01 -10.71 19.70
C GLY A 15 -17.50 -9.26 19.89
N LEU A 16 -16.67 -8.26 19.56
CA LEU A 16 -17.07 -6.84 19.57
C LEU A 16 -17.91 -6.44 18.35
N SER A 17 -17.94 -7.28 17.31
CA SER A 17 -18.56 -6.94 16.03
C SER A 17 -20.02 -7.38 15.90
N SER A 18 -20.49 -8.30 16.74
CA SER A 18 -21.82 -8.94 16.65
C SER A 18 -23.00 -8.08 17.16
N LEU A 19 -22.75 -6.84 17.58
CA LEU A 19 -23.80 -5.84 17.77
C LEU A 19 -24.03 -5.13 16.43
N THR A 20 -24.74 -5.78 15.51
CA THR A 20 -25.27 -5.12 14.31
C THR A 20 -26.75 -4.93 14.50
N THR A 21 -27.18 -3.67 14.67
CA THR A 21 -28.59 -3.29 14.59
C THR A 21 -29.09 -3.52 13.17
N ALA A 22 -30.29 -4.08 13.03
CA ALA A 22 -30.96 -4.15 11.74
C ALA A 22 -31.15 -2.73 11.19
N ALA A 23 -30.90 -2.55 9.90
CA ALA A 23 -31.03 -1.25 9.25
C ALA A 23 -32.51 -0.86 9.15
N ASN A 24 -32.85 0.39 9.50
CA ASN A 24 -34.19 0.95 9.27
C ASN A 24 -34.25 1.48 7.84
N ALA A 25 -35.35 1.25 7.13
CA ALA A 25 -35.51 1.67 5.72
C ALA A 25 -35.36 3.19 5.57
N ALA A 26 -34.61 3.63 4.55
CA ALA A 26 -34.28 5.05 4.40
C ALA A 26 -34.52 5.65 3.00
N PHE A 27 -34.95 4.85 2.03
CA PHE A 27 -35.51 5.34 0.77
C PHE A 27 -36.93 4.79 0.59
N THR A 28 -37.90 5.68 0.43
CA THR A 28 -39.29 5.30 0.15
C THR A 28 -39.73 5.94 -1.16
N TYR A 29 -40.45 5.19 -1.98
CA TYR A 29 -41.00 5.71 -3.23
C TYR A 29 -42.41 5.20 -3.47
N THR A 30 -43.23 6.00 -4.16
CA THR A 30 -44.60 5.63 -4.50
C THR A 30 -44.72 5.35 -6.00
N ILE A 31 -44.96 4.10 -6.37
CA ILE A 31 -45.21 3.69 -7.75
C ILE A 31 -46.61 3.09 -7.85
N ARG A 32 -47.43 3.56 -8.80
CA ARG A 32 -48.82 3.09 -8.99
C ARG A 32 -49.68 3.11 -7.71
N GLY A 33 -49.43 4.07 -6.82
CA GLY A 33 -50.13 4.20 -5.54
C GLY A 33 -49.66 3.25 -4.42
N GLN A 34 -48.66 2.40 -4.68
CA GLN A 34 -48.03 1.56 -3.67
C GLN A 34 -46.74 2.22 -3.19
N GLU A 35 -46.61 2.37 -1.87
CA GLU A 35 -45.35 2.79 -1.23
C GLU A 35 -44.43 1.58 -1.09
N VAL A 36 -43.19 1.73 -1.55
CA VAL A 36 -42.14 0.74 -1.47
C VAL A 36 -40.98 1.32 -0.66
N ASN A 37 -40.54 0.56 0.35
CA ASN A 37 -39.45 0.92 1.23
C ASN A 37 -38.22 0.09 0.90
N VAL A 38 -37.11 0.76 0.61
CA VAL A 38 -35.86 0.13 0.20
C VAL A 38 -34.73 0.57 1.13
N PRO A 39 -33.95 -0.36 1.69
CA PRO A 39 -32.75 -0.03 2.45
C PRO A 39 -31.68 0.54 1.54
N THR A 40 -30.94 1.50 2.05
CA THR A 40 -29.87 2.21 1.34
C THR A 40 -28.55 2.15 2.11
N ALA A 41 -27.46 2.50 1.43
CA ALA A 41 -26.17 2.67 2.09
C ALA A 41 -25.47 3.91 1.56
N ASP A 42 -25.07 4.81 2.45
CA ASP A 42 -24.24 5.96 2.09
C ASP A 42 -22.90 5.55 1.46
N TYR A 43 -22.27 6.48 0.74
CA TYR A 43 -20.91 6.32 0.23
C TYR A 43 -19.91 5.88 1.31
N PHE A 44 -19.08 4.88 0.98
CA PHE A 44 -18.08 4.32 1.89
C PHE A 44 -17.08 5.35 2.44
N GLN A 45 -16.96 5.43 3.77
CA GLN A 45 -16.11 6.39 4.50
C GLN A 45 -16.38 7.87 4.18
N ALA A 46 -17.60 8.21 3.74
CA ALA A 46 -18.05 9.60 3.67
C ALA A 46 -19.03 9.91 4.81
N ASN A 47 -18.96 11.12 5.34
CA ASN A 47 -19.94 11.63 6.29
C ASN A 47 -20.61 12.86 5.70
N PHE A 48 -21.85 12.71 5.22
CA PHE A 48 -22.64 13.80 4.64
C PHE A 48 -23.40 14.63 5.68
N GLY A 49 -23.27 14.33 6.98
CA GLY A 49 -24.17 14.87 8.00
C GLY A 49 -25.56 14.21 7.94
N ASP A 50 -26.45 14.61 8.84
CA ASP A 50 -27.85 14.16 8.81
C ASP A 50 -28.61 14.88 7.70
N TYR A 51 -29.30 14.12 6.85
CA TYR A 51 -30.12 14.66 5.77
C TYR A 51 -31.47 13.93 5.69
N SER A 52 -32.49 14.68 5.29
CA SER A 52 -33.84 14.19 5.06
C SER A 52 -34.47 15.05 3.97
N PHE A 53 -34.85 14.41 2.87
CA PHE A 53 -35.48 15.01 1.71
C PHE A 53 -36.86 14.37 1.52
N PRO A 54 -37.87 14.76 2.33
CA PRO A 54 -39.25 14.36 2.08
C PRO A 54 -39.76 15.05 0.80
N ASN A 55 -40.89 14.58 0.25
CA ASN A 55 -41.56 15.24 -0.87
C ASN A 55 -40.63 15.60 -2.05
N SER A 56 -39.83 14.61 -2.47
CA SER A 56 -38.85 14.77 -3.54
C SER A 56 -39.34 14.15 -4.85
N LEU A 57 -38.88 14.72 -5.96
CA LEU A 57 -39.09 14.20 -7.30
C LEU A 57 -37.92 13.31 -7.72
N LEU A 58 -38.18 12.04 -8.06
CA LEU A 58 -37.15 11.18 -8.66
C LEU A 58 -37.00 11.45 -10.14
N VAL A 59 -35.76 11.67 -10.57
CA VAL A 59 -35.39 12.03 -11.95
C VAL A 59 -34.36 11.04 -12.46
N SER A 60 -34.60 10.43 -13.62
CA SER A 60 -33.61 9.58 -14.28
C SER A 60 -32.77 10.40 -15.25
N MET A 61 -31.45 10.35 -15.10
CA MET A 61 -30.53 10.93 -16.06
C MET A 61 -30.33 9.96 -17.23
N ARG A 62 -30.54 10.46 -18.46
CA ARG A 62 -30.37 9.65 -19.67
C ARG A 62 -28.96 9.80 -20.21
N SER A 63 -28.36 8.66 -20.56
CA SER A 63 -27.09 8.61 -21.28
C SER A 63 -27.19 9.33 -22.62
N THR A 64 -26.18 10.14 -22.97
CA THR A 64 -26.02 10.64 -24.33
C THR A 64 -25.47 9.51 -25.20
N ASN A 65 -26.06 9.29 -26.38
CA ASN A 65 -25.51 8.33 -27.35
C ASN A 65 -24.09 8.70 -27.86
N ASP A 66 -23.58 9.87 -27.48
CA ASP A 66 -22.25 10.32 -27.86
C ASP A 66 -21.18 9.68 -26.98
N ARG A 67 -20.50 8.67 -27.53
CA ARG A 67 -19.38 7.99 -26.87
C ARG A 67 -18.12 8.86 -26.76
N ALA A 68 -18.07 10.01 -27.44
CA ALA A 68 -16.88 10.87 -27.46
C ALA A 68 -16.80 11.85 -26.28
N ALA A 69 -17.91 12.10 -25.57
CA ALA A 69 -17.96 13.09 -24.49
C ALA A 69 -17.62 12.46 -23.11
N PRO A 70 -16.69 13.04 -22.34
CA PRO A 70 -16.27 12.46 -21.05
C PRO A 70 -17.31 12.68 -19.95
N CYS A 71 -18.04 11.63 -19.57
CA CYS A 71 -18.97 11.60 -18.43
C CYS A 71 -20.01 12.74 -18.46
N THR A 72 -20.73 12.84 -19.58
CA THR A 72 -21.82 13.81 -19.78
C THR A 72 -23.14 13.09 -20.00
N PHE A 73 -24.22 13.68 -19.49
CA PHE A 73 -25.58 13.16 -19.65
C PHE A 73 -26.43 14.14 -20.44
N GLN A 74 -27.56 13.66 -20.95
CA GLN A 74 -28.48 14.50 -21.72
C GLN A 74 -29.03 15.62 -20.82
N SER A 75 -28.94 16.86 -21.28
CA SER A 75 -29.54 18.00 -20.58
C SER A 75 -31.03 17.82 -20.36
N ALA A 76 -31.53 18.40 -19.27
CA ALA A 76 -32.93 18.40 -18.92
C ALA A 76 -33.77 19.00 -20.05
N ARG A 77 -34.86 18.33 -20.45
CA ARG A 77 -35.82 18.94 -21.37
C ARG A 77 -36.62 19.99 -20.62
N ALA A 78 -36.71 21.19 -21.18
CA ALA A 78 -37.56 22.26 -20.69
C ALA A 78 -38.98 21.74 -20.48
N ASN A 79 -39.52 22.01 -19.30
CA ASN A 79 -40.89 21.65 -18.96
C ASN A 79 -41.70 22.93 -18.93
N GLU A 80 -42.28 23.30 -20.07
CA GLU A 80 -43.02 24.55 -20.22
C GLU A 80 -44.13 24.68 -19.16
N THR A 81 -44.79 23.58 -18.80
CA THR A 81 -45.81 23.57 -17.74
C THR A 81 -45.22 23.82 -16.36
N ALA A 82 -44.08 23.21 -16.01
CA ALA A 82 -43.44 23.46 -14.72
C ALA A 82 -42.88 24.87 -14.63
N THR A 83 -42.30 25.38 -15.73
CA THR A 83 -41.77 26.74 -15.83
C THR A 83 -42.88 27.78 -15.68
N GLY A 84 -44.03 27.56 -16.34
CA GLY A 84 -45.19 28.45 -16.23
C GLY A 84 -45.91 28.40 -14.88
N GLN A 85 -45.84 27.25 -14.18
CA GLN A 85 -46.49 27.06 -12.88
C GLN A 85 -45.57 27.32 -11.68
N GLY A 86 -44.28 27.58 -11.92
CA GLY A 86 -43.29 27.79 -10.86
C GLY A 86 -42.82 26.51 -10.16
N GLY A 87 -43.12 25.33 -10.71
CA GLY A 87 -42.69 24.05 -10.16
C GLY A 87 -43.46 22.85 -10.69
N VAL A 88 -43.11 21.66 -10.19
CA VAL A 88 -43.81 20.40 -10.51
C VAL A 88 -44.77 20.07 -9.37
N PHE A 89 -46.06 19.92 -9.69
CA PHE A 89 -47.06 19.52 -8.71
C PHE A 89 -46.92 18.05 -8.31
N ASN A 90 -47.03 17.78 -7.01
CA ASN A 90 -47.13 16.45 -6.45
C ASN A 90 -48.59 15.94 -6.47
N SER A 91 -48.81 14.71 -6.03
CA SER A 91 -50.15 14.09 -6.01
C SER A 91 -51.14 14.75 -5.05
N THR A 92 -50.67 15.54 -4.08
CA THR A 92 -51.51 16.26 -3.11
C THR A 92 -51.81 17.70 -3.54
N GLY A 93 -51.31 18.15 -4.70
CA GLY A 93 -51.51 19.49 -5.23
C GLY A 93 -50.52 20.54 -4.71
N GLY A 94 -49.53 20.14 -3.89
CA GLY A 94 -48.38 20.97 -3.54
C GLY A 94 -47.26 20.87 -4.57
N PHE A 95 -46.16 21.62 -4.40
CA PHE A 95 -44.96 21.47 -5.22
C PHE A 95 -43.97 20.48 -4.58
N TYR A 96 -43.17 19.81 -5.40
CA TYR A 96 -42.00 19.08 -4.90
C TYR A 96 -40.92 20.06 -4.40
N ASP A 97 -40.32 19.77 -3.25
CA ASP A 97 -39.32 20.65 -2.62
C ASP A 97 -37.91 20.40 -3.16
N HIS A 98 -37.64 19.15 -3.51
CA HIS A 98 -36.33 18.68 -3.94
C HIS A 98 -36.45 17.72 -5.12
N SER A 99 -35.34 17.55 -5.82
CA SER A 99 -35.16 16.51 -6.81
C SER A 99 -34.07 15.55 -6.36
N ILE A 100 -34.23 14.27 -6.68
CA ILE A 100 -33.25 13.21 -6.44
C ILE A 100 -32.99 12.53 -7.76
N VAL A 101 -31.72 12.42 -8.14
CA VAL A 101 -31.36 11.73 -9.38
C VAL A 101 -31.16 10.25 -9.11
N LEU A 102 -31.80 9.42 -9.92
CA LEU A 102 -31.51 7.99 -10.04
C LEU A 102 -30.41 7.77 -11.08
N PHE A 103 -29.28 7.21 -10.64
CA PHE A 103 -28.17 6.78 -11.48
C PHE A 103 -28.15 5.26 -11.63
N ASP A 104 -28.21 4.79 -12.87
CA ASP A 104 -27.79 3.44 -13.21
C ASP A 104 -26.27 3.44 -13.44
N THR A 105 -25.54 2.64 -12.66
CA THR A 105 -24.09 2.50 -12.80
C THR A 105 -23.68 2.00 -14.18
N ALA A 106 -24.52 1.17 -14.83
CA ALA A 106 -24.29 0.73 -16.19
C ALA A 106 -24.34 1.88 -17.21
N ASP A 107 -25.32 2.78 -17.07
CA ASP A 107 -25.47 3.95 -17.94
C ASP A 107 -24.35 4.96 -17.73
N ALA A 108 -23.92 5.15 -16.48
CA ALA A 108 -22.80 6.01 -16.15
C ALA A 108 -21.48 5.51 -16.76
N LEU A 109 -21.24 4.19 -16.73
CA LEU A 109 -20.10 3.58 -17.41
C LEU A 109 -20.19 3.74 -18.94
N ALA A 110 -21.40 3.67 -19.51
CA ALA A 110 -21.63 3.81 -20.94
C ALA A 110 -21.30 5.23 -21.47
N VAL A 111 -21.47 6.27 -20.64
CA VAL A 111 -21.04 7.66 -20.94
C VAL A 111 -19.60 7.97 -20.50
N GLY A 112 -18.85 6.95 -20.05
CA GLY A 112 -17.44 7.09 -19.69
C GLY A 112 -17.18 7.66 -18.28
N CYS A 113 -18.16 7.70 -17.39
CA CYS A 113 -17.90 7.97 -15.97
C CYS A 113 -17.17 6.78 -15.36
N GLN A 114 -15.98 7.01 -14.79
CA GLN A 114 -15.16 5.96 -14.19
C GLN A 114 -15.31 5.88 -12.67
N THR A 115 -15.71 6.98 -12.03
CA THR A 115 -15.84 7.05 -10.57
C THR A 115 -17.18 7.63 -10.15
N VAL A 116 -17.64 7.23 -8.96
CA VAL A 116 -18.82 7.82 -8.30
C VAL A 116 -18.69 9.34 -8.14
N LYS A 117 -17.47 9.86 -7.93
CA LYS A 117 -17.22 11.30 -7.90
C LYS A 117 -17.52 11.97 -9.23
N GLN A 118 -17.07 11.40 -10.35
CA GLN A 118 -17.40 11.93 -11.67
C GLN A 118 -18.91 11.90 -11.92
N MET A 119 -19.59 10.82 -11.51
CA MET A 119 -21.05 10.75 -11.59
C MET A 119 -21.71 11.90 -10.83
N SER A 120 -21.23 12.21 -9.61
CA SER A 120 -21.76 13.34 -8.83
C SER A 120 -21.51 14.71 -9.47
N LEU A 121 -20.33 14.92 -10.06
CA LEU A 121 -20.05 16.16 -10.80
C LEU A 121 -20.92 16.30 -12.05
N ALA A 122 -21.22 15.18 -12.71
CA ALA A 122 -22.15 15.17 -13.83
C ALA A 122 -23.59 15.45 -13.38
N ALA A 123 -24.00 14.93 -12.22
CA ALA A 123 -25.27 15.24 -11.58
C ALA A 123 -25.39 16.73 -11.23
N GLU A 124 -24.32 17.32 -10.72
CA GLU A 124 -24.26 18.74 -10.35
C GLU A 124 -24.39 19.66 -11.58
N ARG A 125 -23.74 19.31 -12.69
CA ARG A 125 -23.95 20.00 -13.98
C ARG A 125 -25.38 19.84 -14.48
N PHE A 126 -25.91 18.62 -14.42
CA PHE A 126 -27.30 18.36 -14.77
C PHE A 126 -28.26 19.15 -13.89
N ALA A 127 -27.96 19.34 -12.60
CA ALA A 127 -28.78 20.13 -11.68
C ALA A 127 -28.93 21.58 -12.13
N GLN A 128 -27.88 22.18 -12.69
CA GLN A 128 -27.93 23.55 -13.21
C GLN A 128 -28.92 23.63 -14.38
N ASP A 129 -28.76 22.77 -15.39
CA ASP A 129 -29.69 22.67 -16.52
C ASP A 129 -31.12 22.36 -16.06
N PHE A 130 -31.26 21.49 -15.06
CA PHE A 130 -32.54 21.05 -14.52
C PHE A 130 -33.27 22.18 -13.79
N SER A 131 -32.55 22.99 -13.01
CA SER A 131 -33.12 24.17 -12.35
C SER A 131 -33.54 25.24 -13.36
N LEU A 132 -32.74 25.48 -14.40
CA LEU A 132 -33.07 26.42 -15.49
C LEU A 132 -34.31 25.98 -16.28
N ALA A 133 -34.57 24.67 -16.32
CA ALA A 133 -35.76 24.08 -16.93
C ALA A 133 -37.03 24.15 -16.05
N GLY A 134 -36.99 24.81 -14.90
CA GLY A 134 -38.13 25.04 -14.01
C GLY A 134 -38.44 23.91 -13.03
N TYR A 135 -37.51 22.99 -12.80
CA TYR A 135 -37.67 21.89 -11.85
C TYR A 135 -37.08 22.23 -10.46
N PRO A 136 -37.49 21.52 -9.39
CA PRO A 136 -36.93 21.70 -8.05
C PRO A 136 -35.42 21.40 -8.00
N PRO A 137 -34.66 22.03 -7.08
CA PRO A 137 -33.21 21.86 -6.99
C PRO A 137 -32.82 20.40 -6.67
N LEU A 138 -31.72 19.94 -7.27
CA LEU A 138 -31.17 18.62 -7.00
C LEU A 138 -30.53 18.58 -5.60
N ALA A 139 -31.00 17.68 -4.74
CA ALA A 139 -30.53 17.59 -3.36
C ALA A 139 -29.67 16.34 -3.09
N ALA A 140 -29.93 15.22 -3.78
CA ALA A 140 -29.24 13.96 -3.54
C ALA A 140 -29.17 13.06 -4.78
N ILE A 141 -28.35 12.02 -4.67
CA ILE A 141 -28.14 10.99 -5.67
C ILE A 141 -28.52 9.62 -5.10
N ILE A 142 -29.29 8.86 -5.85
CA ILE A 142 -29.50 7.43 -5.62
C ILE A 142 -28.78 6.67 -6.73
N ALA A 143 -27.76 5.90 -6.36
CA ALA A 143 -26.99 5.08 -7.29
C ALA A 143 -27.40 3.61 -7.17
N ILE A 144 -27.74 2.98 -8.29
CA ILE A 144 -28.04 1.56 -8.33
C ILE A 144 -26.73 0.78 -8.28
N SER A 145 -26.54 0.02 -7.21
CA SER A 145 -25.34 -0.80 -6.98
C SER A 145 -25.11 -1.77 -8.14
N LYS A 146 -23.85 -2.03 -8.44
CA LYS A 146 -23.45 -2.97 -9.49
C LYS A 146 -23.74 -4.44 -9.14
N TYR A 147 -23.84 -4.78 -7.85
CA TYR A 147 -23.94 -6.15 -7.38
C TYR A 147 -25.36 -6.50 -6.94
N GLU A 148 -25.88 -7.63 -7.42
CA GLU A 148 -27.29 -8.01 -7.22
C GLU A 148 -27.57 -8.69 -5.88
N THR A 149 -26.66 -9.52 -5.35
CA THR A 149 -26.94 -10.33 -4.16
C THR A 149 -25.71 -10.60 -3.30
N GLY A 150 -25.91 -10.72 -1.98
CA GLY A 150 -24.95 -11.29 -1.02
C GLY A 150 -24.03 -10.27 -0.31
N VAL A 151 -23.77 -9.11 -0.90
CA VAL A 151 -22.91 -8.07 -0.31
C VAL A 151 -23.73 -6.79 -0.06
N PRO A 152 -23.65 -6.18 1.14
CA PRO A 152 -24.31 -4.89 1.38
C PRO A 152 -23.77 -3.83 0.42
N ALA A 153 -24.67 -3.07 -0.21
CA ALA A 153 -24.33 -1.99 -1.14
C ALA A 153 -23.47 -0.91 -0.48
N GLY A 154 -22.79 -0.08 -1.29
CA GLY A 154 -21.93 0.99 -0.76
C GLY A 154 -20.69 0.47 -0.01
N GLY A 155 -20.29 -0.77 -0.27
CA GLY A 155 -19.15 -1.43 0.33
C GLY A 155 -17.84 -1.27 -0.45
N PRO A 156 -16.68 -1.39 0.20
CA PRO A 156 -15.37 -1.06 -0.35
C PRO A 156 -15.02 -1.69 -1.70
N MET A 157 -15.53 -2.88 -2.02
CA MET A 157 -15.24 -3.58 -3.29
C MET A 157 -16.47 -3.69 -4.22
N THR A 158 -17.58 -3.05 -3.84
CA THR A 158 -18.87 -3.18 -4.56
C THR A 158 -19.11 -2.08 -5.59
N GLU A 159 -18.44 -0.94 -5.47
CA GLU A 159 -18.69 0.20 -6.36
C GLU A 159 -17.40 0.71 -6.99
N ASP A 160 -17.54 1.44 -8.09
CA ASP A 160 -16.42 2.04 -8.81
C ASP A 160 -15.91 3.31 -8.07
N TYR A 161 -15.24 3.12 -6.94
CA TYR A 161 -14.67 4.19 -6.11
C TYR A 161 -13.39 4.80 -6.70
N PRO A 162 -12.28 4.04 -6.88
CA PRO A 162 -11.05 4.58 -7.43
C PRO A 162 -11.16 4.71 -8.95
N SER A 163 -10.56 5.78 -9.48
CA SER A 163 -10.33 5.90 -10.92
C SER A 163 -9.35 4.84 -11.40
N ARG A 164 -9.31 4.61 -12.72
CA ARG A 164 -8.21 3.89 -13.38
C ARG A 164 -7.18 4.85 -13.96
N ASP A 165 -7.59 6.08 -14.25
CA ASP A 165 -6.73 7.15 -14.73
C ASP A 165 -6.35 8.10 -13.58
N ALA A 166 -5.04 8.28 -13.36
CA ALA A 166 -4.48 9.19 -12.37
C ALA A 166 -4.90 10.66 -12.59
N LYS A 167 -5.32 11.04 -13.80
CA LYS A 167 -5.82 12.38 -14.14
C LYS A 167 -7.24 12.63 -13.62
N ILE A 168 -8.00 11.58 -13.39
CA ILE A 168 -9.38 11.66 -12.90
C ILE A 168 -9.33 11.58 -11.38
N GLY A 169 -9.80 12.64 -10.74
CA GLY A 169 -9.89 12.68 -9.28
C GLY A 169 -10.87 11.65 -8.74
N ASP A 170 -10.46 10.94 -7.70
CA ASP A 170 -11.32 10.11 -6.86
C ASP A 170 -11.75 10.87 -5.59
N GLY A 171 -12.56 10.21 -4.76
CA GLY A 171 -13.02 10.73 -3.47
C GLY A 171 -14.55 10.79 -3.33
N PRO A 172 -15.03 11.39 -2.23
CA PRO A 172 -16.46 11.48 -1.96
C PRO A 172 -17.17 12.35 -3.01
N PRO A 173 -18.45 12.05 -3.30
CA PRO A 173 -19.28 12.86 -4.17
C PRO A 173 -19.59 14.23 -3.56
N SER A 174 -19.94 15.22 -4.39
CA SER A 174 -20.30 16.58 -3.94
C SER A 174 -21.71 16.65 -3.32
N LEU A 175 -22.61 15.76 -3.74
CA LEU A 175 -23.96 15.62 -3.20
C LEU A 175 -24.08 14.36 -2.33
N PRO A 176 -24.99 14.35 -1.33
CA PRO A 176 -25.37 13.14 -0.61
C PRO A 176 -25.71 12.02 -1.59
N LEU A 177 -25.11 10.85 -1.38
CA LEU A 177 -25.25 9.71 -2.26
C LEU A 177 -25.60 8.46 -1.47
N ALA A 178 -26.68 7.81 -1.88
CA ALA A 178 -27.18 6.57 -1.32
C ALA A 178 -27.17 5.46 -2.39
N PHE A 179 -26.63 4.29 -2.05
CA PHE A 179 -26.65 3.11 -2.90
C PHE A 179 -27.88 2.25 -2.61
N VAL A 180 -28.52 1.74 -3.66
CA VAL A 180 -29.66 0.81 -3.59
C VAL A 180 -29.33 -0.49 -4.30
N ASN A 181 -29.85 -1.61 -3.78
CA ASN A 181 -29.70 -2.90 -4.46
C ASN A 181 -30.56 -2.94 -5.74
N PRO A 182 -30.00 -3.33 -6.90
CA PRO A 182 -30.72 -3.34 -8.18
C PRO A 182 -31.98 -4.21 -8.19
N THR A 183 -32.03 -5.27 -7.39
CA THR A 183 -33.20 -6.17 -7.31
C THR A 183 -34.41 -5.49 -6.69
N LEU A 184 -34.20 -4.55 -5.76
CA LEU A 184 -35.25 -3.86 -5.02
C LEU A 184 -35.83 -2.65 -5.76
N VAL A 185 -35.14 -2.18 -6.81
CA VAL A 185 -35.54 -1.00 -7.60
C VAL A 185 -35.76 -1.33 -9.08
N ARG A 186 -36.02 -2.61 -9.38
CA ARG A 186 -36.19 -3.09 -10.76
C ARG A 186 -37.42 -2.49 -11.44
N ASP A 187 -38.47 -2.25 -10.67
CA ASP A 187 -39.71 -1.57 -11.08
C ASP A 187 -39.48 -0.11 -11.49
N LEU A 188 -38.53 0.60 -10.86
CA LEU A 188 -38.16 1.97 -11.23
C LEU A 188 -37.56 2.04 -12.63
N LYS A 189 -36.70 1.08 -13.02
CA LYS A 189 -36.08 1.05 -14.37
C LYS A 189 -37.10 0.86 -15.50
N GLY A 190 -38.20 0.14 -15.22
CA GLY A 190 -39.25 -0.15 -16.20
C GLY A 190 -40.45 0.80 -16.16
N SER A 191 -40.43 1.79 -15.25
CA SER A 191 -41.58 2.66 -15.06
C SER A 191 -41.71 3.68 -16.20
N SER A 192 -42.92 3.77 -16.78
CA SER A 192 -43.29 4.83 -17.71
C SER A 192 -43.77 6.10 -17.01
N GLN A 193 -43.90 6.09 -15.67
CA GLN A 193 -44.33 7.28 -14.93
C GLN A 193 -43.25 8.36 -15.03
N ARG A 194 -43.66 9.54 -15.52
CA ARG A 194 -42.77 10.68 -15.71
C ARG A 194 -42.32 11.31 -14.39
N TYR A 195 -43.17 11.25 -13.36
CA TYR A 195 -42.91 11.79 -12.03
C TYR A 195 -43.17 10.70 -10.99
N ILE A 196 -42.15 10.41 -10.18
CA ILE A 196 -42.22 9.45 -9.09
C ILE A 196 -41.91 10.21 -7.82
N SER A 197 -42.85 10.19 -6.87
CA SER A 197 -42.68 10.80 -5.56
C SER A 197 -41.78 9.93 -4.71
N VAL A 198 -40.77 10.53 -4.09
CA VAL A 198 -39.82 9.83 -3.24
C VAL A 198 -39.53 10.60 -1.97
N ALA A 199 -39.15 9.87 -0.92
CA ALA A 199 -38.53 10.41 0.26
C ALA A 199 -37.20 9.71 0.49
N LEU A 200 -36.15 10.49 0.76
CA LEU A 200 -34.84 9.96 1.08
C LEU A 200 -34.40 10.51 2.43
N THR A 201 -34.14 9.61 3.35
CA THR A 201 -33.52 9.91 4.64
C THR A 201 -32.14 9.28 4.69
N ARG A 202 -31.26 9.82 5.54
CA ARG A 202 -29.92 9.28 5.70
C ARG A 202 -29.93 7.85 6.24
N GLU A 203 -29.10 7.00 5.64
CA GLU A 203 -28.72 5.69 6.18
C GLU A 203 -27.24 5.44 5.96
N LYS A 204 -26.46 5.54 7.04
CA LYS A 204 -25.01 5.32 7.00
C LYS A 204 -24.66 3.99 6.31
N GLY A 205 -25.48 2.97 6.54
CA GLY A 205 -25.25 1.61 6.07
C GLY A 205 -24.22 0.88 6.93
N GLN A 206 -24.26 -0.45 6.83
CA GLN A 206 -23.47 -1.35 7.69
C GLN A 206 -21.96 -1.10 7.64
N TRP A 207 -21.45 -0.67 6.47
CA TRP A 207 -20.04 -0.36 6.28
C TRP A 207 -19.62 0.88 7.09
N ASN A 208 -20.35 1.98 6.95
CA ASN A 208 -20.02 3.22 7.66
C ASN A 208 -20.28 3.11 9.16
N ASP A 209 -21.22 2.27 9.60
CA ASP A 209 -21.40 1.98 11.03
C ASP A 209 -20.15 1.40 11.69
N LYS A 210 -19.31 0.66 10.95
CA LYS A 210 -18.03 0.14 11.45
C LYS A 210 -16.84 1.03 11.13
N PHE A 211 -16.78 1.62 9.94
CA PHE A 211 -15.62 2.41 9.50
C PHE A 211 -15.64 3.87 9.98
N LEU A 212 -16.82 4.42 10.31
CA LEU A 212 -16.97 5.73 10.96
C LEU A 212 -17.14 5.59 12.48
N ASP A 213 -17.09 4.36 13.01
CA ASP A 213 -17.13 4.13 14.45
C ASP A 213 -15.95 4.86 15.13
N PRO A 214 -16.20 5.63 16.20
CA PRO A 214 -15.13 6.31 16.93
C PRO A 214 -14.02 5.36 17.42
N GLY A 215 -14.35 4.11 17.74
CA GLY A 215 -13.38 3.09 18.15
C GLY A 215 -12.46 2.66 17.01
N TYR A 216 -13.00 2.39 15.81
CA TYR A 216 -12.20 2.10 14.62
C TYR A 216 -11.28 3.27 14.25
N ILE A 217 -11.80 4.50 14.30
CA ILE A 217 -11.04 5.73 14.05
C ILE A 217 -9.91 5.87 15.07
N ALA A 218 -10.21 5.75 16.37
CA ALA A 218 -9.21 5.85 17.44
C ALA A 218 -8.10 4.80 17.29
N TRP A 219 -8.46 3.55 16.99
CA TRP A 219 -7.50 2.47 16.73
C TRP A 219 -6.56 2.80 15.57
N THR A 220 -7.11 3.30 14.46
CA THR A 220 -6.35 3.70 13.28
C THR A 220 -5.36 4.83 13.61
N TRP A 221 -5.79 5.83 14.38
CA TRP A 221 -4.93 6.93 14.83
C TRP A 221 -3.83 6.47 15.80
N ILE A 222 -4.10 5.49 16.68
CA ILE A 222 -3.08 4.90 17.55
C ILE A 222 -1.98 4.23 16.71
N LEU A 223 -2.34 3.39 15.75
CA LEU A 223 -1.37 2.74 14.87
C LEU A 223 -0.60 3.76 14.03
N PHE A 224 -1.27 4.79 13.52
CA PHE A 224 -0.63 5.91 12.83
C PHE A 224 0.41 6.59 13.72
N ALA A 225 0.05 6.99 14.94
CA ALA A 225 0.94 7.65 15.88
C ALA A 225 2.17 6.79 16.21
N ILE A 226 1.99 5.48 16.42
CA ILE A 226 3.09 4.54 16.64
C ILE A 226 4.05 4.53 15.45
N ASN A 227 3.55 4.44 14.21
CA ASN A 227 4.42 4.43 13.02
C ASN A 227 5.13 5.79 12.81
N VAL A 228 4.45 6.91 13.08
CA VAL A 228 5.06 8.24 13.02
C VAL A 228 6.18 8.38 14.05
N LEU A 229 5.96 7.97 15.30
CA LEU A 229 6.98 8.00 16.34
C LEU A 229 8.20 7.13 15.97
N LEU A 230 7.97 5.94 15.39
CA LEU A 230 9.03 5.08 14.87
C LEU A 230 9.79 5.77 13.73
N CYS A 231 9.08 6.41 12.80
CA CYS A 231 9.68 7.14 11.70
C CYS A 231 10.54 8.31 12.19
N LEU A 232 10.04 9.11 13.15
CA LEU A 232 10.79 10.23 13.76
C LEU A 232 12.03 9.72 14.49
N TYR A 233 11.90 8.63 15.26
CA TYR A 233 13.03 7.99 15.92
C TYR A 233 14.07 7.49 14.91
N GLY A 234 13.64 6.84 13.83
CA GLY A 234 14.51 6.37 12.77
C GLY A 234 15.23 7.52 12.05
N LEU A 235 14.52 8.61 11.77
CA LEU A 235 15.08 9.81 11.14
C LEU A 235 16.09 10.50 12.05
N TYR A 236 15.78 10.66 13.34
CA TYR A 236 16.72 11.19 14.34
C TYR A 236 18.03 10.38 14.37
N ARG A 237 17.92 9.04 14.40
CA ARG A 237 19.09 8.15 14.35
C ARG A 237 19.87 8.30 13.05
N PHE A 238 19.17 8.40 11.92
CA PHE A 238 19.79 8.58 10.61
C PHE A 238 20.61 9.87 10.54
N ILE A 239 20.00 10.99 10.94
CA ILE A 239 20.65 12.31 10.97
C ILE A 239 21.85 12.28 11.91
N SER A 240 21.70 11.70 13.10
CA SER A 240 22.81 11.56 14.05
C SER A 240 24.00 10.79 13.43
N LEU A 241 23.77 9.72 12.68
CA LEU A 241 24.85 8.98 12.00
C LEU A 241 25.58 9.82 10.94
N ILE A 242 24.85 10.67 10.22
CA ILE A 242 25.40 11.58 9.21
C ILE A 242 26.23 12.67 9.89
N LEU A 243 25.67 13.34 10.90
CA LEU A 243 26.33 14.44 11.61
C LEU A 243 27.63 14.01 12.27
N HIS A 244 27.70 12.78 12.81
CA HIS A 244 28.93 12.23 13.39
C HIS A 244 29.92 11.69 12.34
N GLY A 245 29.66 11.86 11.03
CA GLY A 245 30.54 11.41 9.95
C GLY A 245 30.69 9.88 9.86
N ARG A 246 29.79 9.11 10.47
CA ARG A 246 29.88 7.64 10.55
C ARG A 246 29.00 6.92 9.53
N PHE A 247 28.48 7.66 8.55
CA PHE A 247 27.69 7.09 7.47
C PHE A 247 28.55 6.13 6.63
N LYS A 248 28.31 4.83 6.80
CA LYS A 248 28.89 3.78 5.96
C LYS A 248 27.87 3.37 4.91
N ARG A 249 28.29 3.35 3.65
CA ARG A 249 27.54 2.74 2.54
C ARG A 249 27.64 1.22 2.66
N ASP A 250 26.98 0.68 3.69
CA ASP A 250 26.87 -0.75 3.98
C ASP A 250 25.42 -1.21 3.78
N ALA A 251 25.21 -2.51 3.52
CA ALA A 251 23.89 -3.10 3.31
C ALA A 251 22.93 -2.81 4.49
N ARG A 252 23.45 -2.76 5.72
CA ARG A 252 22.68 -2.39 6.92
C ARG A 252 22.03 -1.01 6.80
N THR A 253 22.80 -0.03 6.33
CA THR A 253 22.34 1.34 6.14
C THR A 253 21.29 1.39 5.04
N THR A 254 21.49 0.65 3.94
CA THR A 254 20.50 0.53 2.87
C THR A 254 19.18 -0.06 3.37
N ILE A 255 19.22 -1.18 4.10
CA ILE A 255 18.02 -1.80 4.68
C ILE A 255 17.29 -0.83 5.61
N PHE A 256 18.04 -0.11 6.44
CA PHE A 256 17.48 0.88 7.36
C PHE A 256 16.81 2.05 6.63
N ILE A 257 17.43 2.60 5.58
CA ILE A 257 16.85 3.67 4.75
C ILE A 257 15.57 3.18 4.05
N LEU A 258 15.61 1.99 3.45
CA LEU A 258 14.42 1.39 2.82
C LEU A 258 13.28 1.22 3.83
N GLY A 259 13.61 0.73 5.03
CA GLY A 259 12.67 0.64 6.15
C GLY A 259 12.06 1.98 6.56
N LEU A 260 12.88 3.02 6.65
CA LEU A 260 12.42 4.36 7.00
C LEU A 260 11.45 4.92 5.95
N ILE A 261 11.79 4.76 4.67
CA ILE A 261 10.93 5.18 3.55
C ILE A 261 9.62 4.39 3.57
N SER A 262 9.67 3.07 3.73
CA SER A 262 8.45 2.25 3.75
C SER A 262 7.57 2.54 4.96
N THR A 263 8.15 2.84 6.15
CA THR A 263 7.39 3.26 7.33
C THR A 263 6.73 4.62 7.14
N ALA A 264 7.41 5.59 6.52
CA ALA A 264 6.78 6.87 6.19
C ALA A 264 5.57 6.67 5.26
N LEU A 265 5.72 5.87 4.21
CA LEU A 265 4.63 5.54 3.27
C LEU A 265 3.50 4.76 3.97
N ALA A 266 3.81 3.78 4.81
CA ALA A 266 2.79 3.02 5.55
C ALA A 266 2.02 3.88 6.55
N SER A 267 2.70 4.84 7.20
CA SER A 267 2.04 5.80 8.08
C SER A 267 0.98 6.58 7.32
N ALA A 268 1.30 7.04 6.10
CA ALA A 268 0.33 7.72 5.25
C ALA A 268 -0.85 6.79 4.87
N VAL A 269 -0.58 5.52 4.52
CA VAL A 269 -1.63 4.55 4.14
C VAL A 269 -2.64 4.32 5.28
N ILE A 270 -2.18 4.23 6.53
CA ILE A 270 -3.06 3.93 7.68
C ILE A 270 -4.19 4.96 7.83
N VAL A 271 -3.92 6.24 7.58
CA VAL A 271 -4.91 7.33 7.76
C VAL A 271 -5.70 7.67 6.49
N LEU A 272 -5.28 7.18 5.33
CA LEU A 272 -5.98 7.44 4.07
C LEU A 272 -7.25 6.57 3.97
N PRO A 273 -8.33 7.10 3.38
CA PRO A 273 -9.52 6.28 3.10
C PRO A 273 -9.17 5.07 2.23
N VAL A 274 -9.72 3.91 2.55
CA VAL A 274 -9.34 2.62 1.95
C VAL A 274 -9.59 2.61 0.45
N MET A 275 -10.67 3.26 0.01
CA MET A 275 -11.12 3.27 -1.39
C MET A 275 -10.67 4.46 -2.21
N ARG A 276 -9.41 4.85 -2.05
CA ARG A 276 -8.74 5.81 -2.93
C ARG A 276 -7.59 5.15 -3.67
N GLN A 277 -7.43 5.49 -4.94
CA GLN A 277 -6.33 4.99 -5.78
C GLN A 277 -4.97 5.35 -5.18
N LYS A 278 -4.85 6.53 -4.57
CA LYS A 278 -3.64 6.94 -3.84
C LYS A 278 -3.28 5.97 -2.71
N THR A 279 -4.27 5.46 -1.98
CA THR A 279 -4.07 4.49 -0.90
C THR A 279 -3.50 3.18 -1.44
N TYR A 280 -4.07 2.66 -2.53
CA TYR A 280 -3.59 1.45 -3.19
C TYR A 280 -2.14 1.61 -3.68
N VAL A 281 -1.86 2.66 -4.44
CA VAL A 281 -0.52 2.91 -5.01
C VAL A 281 0.53 3.03 -3.90
N ILE A 282 0.28 3.86 -2.88
CA ILE A 282 1.23 4.06 -1.76
C ILE A 282 1.38 2.75 -0.97
N SER A 283 0.31 1.99 -0.76
CA SER A 283 0.34 0.69 -0.09
C SER A 283 1.19 -0.34 -0.84
N GLN A 284 1.05 -0.42 -2.17
CA GLN A 284 1.86 -1.30 -3.02
C GLN A 284 3.35 -0.95 -2.93
N PHE A 285 3.70 0.34 -3.05
CA PHE A 285 5.09 0.79 -2.91
C PHE A 285 5.65 0.50 -1.52
N SER A 286 4.90 0.84 -0.47
CA SER A 286 5.30 0.59 0.92
C SER A 286 5.56 -0.90 1.16
N THR A 287 4.62 -1.76 0.76
CA THR A 287 4.71 -3.21 0.91
C THR A 287 5.88 -3.80 0.12
N MET A 288 6.06 -3.38 -1.13
CA MET A 288 7.18 -3.81 -1.97
C MET A 288 8.53 -3.46 -1.32
N ILE A 289 8.69 -2.22 -0.85
CA ILE A 289 9.94 -1.77 -0.19
C ILE A 289 10.17 -2.53 1.12
N TYR A 290 9.13 -2.75 1.92
CA TYR A 290 9.21 -3.55 3.14
C TYR A 290 9.69 -4.98 2.86
N ASN A 291 9.11 -5.62 1.86
CA ASN A 291 9.46 -6.98 1.47
C ASN A 291 10.93 -7.06 1.03
N VAL A 292 11.37 -6.13 0.17
CA VAL A 292 12.77 -6.05 -0.27
C VAL A 292 13.71 -5.80 0.92
N ALA A 293 13.40 -4.85 1.79
CA ALA A 293 14.20 -4.55 2.98
C ALA A 293 14.34 -5.77 3.90
N PHE A 294 13.25 -6.50 4.12
CA PHE A 294 13.25 -7.72 4.92
C PHE A 294 14.08 -8.84 4.28
N TYR A 295 13.95 -9.08 2.97
CA TYR A 295 14.76 -10.10 2.31
C TYR A 295 16.24 -9.74 2.26
N LEU A 296 16.59 -8.46 2.09
CA LEU A 296 17.97 -7.99 2.23
C LEU A 296 18.51 -8.21 3.65
N LEU A 297 17.66 -8.07 4.67
CA LEU A 297 18.02 -8.41 6.04
C LEU A 297 18.28 -9.92 6.22
N LEU A 298 17.45 -10.78 5.63
CA LEU A 298 17.69 -12.22 5.64
C LEU A 298 18.98 -12.59 4.89
N LEU A 299 19.29 -11.91 3.78
CA LEU A 299 20.57 -12.08 3.08
C LEU A 299 21.74 -11.67 3.97
N LEU A 300 21.65 -10.52 4.64
CA LEU A 300 22.67 -10.06 5.59
C LEU A 300 22.88 -11.10 6.70
N TRP A 301 21.79 -11.62 7.26
CA TRP A 301 21.83 -12.66 8.29
C TRP A 301 22.50 -13.95 7.77
N SER A 302 22.11 -14.42 6.57
CA SER A 302 22.74 -15.58 5.92
C SER A 302 24.23 -15.35 5.65
N GLY A 303 24.63 -14.11 5.40
CA GLY A 303 26.01 -13.69 5.19
C GLY A 303 26.84 -13.77 6.46
N VAL A 304 26.25 -13.39 7.59
CA VAL A 304 26.89 -13.52 8.91
C VAL A 304 27.01 -15.00 9.28
N LEU A 305 25.95 -15.79 9.11
CA LEU A 305 25.98 -17.22 9.44
C LEU A 305 26.99 -18.01 8.62
N SER A 306 27.10 -17.79 7.32
CA SER A 306 28.07 -18.52 6.50
C SER A 306 29.53 -18.19 6.82
N ARG A 307 29.79 -17.10 7.54
CA ARG A 307 31.13 -16.78 8.04
C ARG A 307 31.46 -17.53 9.31
N ILE A 308 30.43 -17.85 10.12
CA ILE A 308 30.57 -18.62 11.36
C ILE A 308 30.64 -20.12 11.03
N GLN A 309 29.78 -20.58 10.13
CA GLN A 309 29.76 -21.94 9.62
C GLN A 309 30.28 -21.93 8.19
N MET A 310 31.50 -22.43 7.97
CA MET A 310 32.10 -22.59 6.62
C MET A 310 31.42 -23.71 5.80
N ASP A 311 30.12 -23.92 5.96
CA ASP A 311 29.38 -24.91 5.20
C ASP A 311 28.87 -24.31 3.88
N ARG A 312 29.17 -24.99 2.78
CA ARG A 312 28.62 -24.70 1.44
C ARG A 312 27.08 -24.85 1.37
N SER A 313 26.46 -25.41 2.41
CA SER A 313 25.02 -25.72 2.49
C SER A 313 24.10 -24.49 2.48
N PHE A 314 24.61 -23.26 2.68
CA PHE A 314 23.79 -22.04 2.66
C PHE A 314 23.44 -21.53 1.25
N GLY A 315 24.01 -22.10 0.18
CA GLY A 315 23.74 -21.70 -1.21
C GLY A 315 22.25 -21.70 -1.58
N PRO A 316 21.52 -22.81 -1.39
CA PRO A 316 20.09 -22.91 -1.70
C PRO A 316 19.24 -21.88 -0.96
N PHE A 317 19.52 -21.60 0.32
CA PHE A 317 18.79 -20.60 1.10
C PHE A 317 18.90 -19.20 0.49
N ARG A 318 20.11 -18.82 0.06
CA ARG A 318 20.33 -17.52 -0.61
C ARG A 318 19.61 -17.42 -1.94
N LEU A 319 19.60 -18.51 -2.72
CA LEU A 319 18.88 -18.56 -3.99
C LEU A 319 17.38 -18.34 -3.79
N VAL A 320 16.79 -18.98 -2.77
CA VAL A 320 15.37 -18.76 -2.42
C VAL A 320 15.11 -17.32 -2.00
N ILE A 321 16.00 -16.68 -1.24
CA ILE A 321 15.82 -15.28 -0.86
C ILE A 321 15.92 -14.35 -2.08
N TYR A 322 16.86 -14.57 -3.01
CA TYR A 322 16.93 -13.78 -4.25
C TYR A 322 15.66 -13.95 -5.10
N PHE A 323 15.14 -15.17 -5.17
CA PHE A 323 13.87 -15.45 -5.83
C PHE A 323 12.69 -14.74 -5.16
N ALA A 324 12.69 -14.69 -3.83
CA ALA A 324 11.68 -13.96 -3.06
C ALA A 324 11.74 -12.44 -3.28
N ILE A 325 12.94 -11.86 -3.42
CA ILE A 325 13.12 -10.46 -3.81
C ILE A 325 12.54 -10.22 -5.20
N ALA A 326 12.90 -11.06 -6.18
CA ALA A 326 12.38 -10.94 -7.54
C ALA A 326 10.85 -11.08 -7.58
N SER A 327 10.29 -12.04 -6.84
CA SER A 327 8.85 -12.22 -6.71
C SER A 327 8.16 -11.02 -6.07
N ALA A 328 8.72 -10.43 -5.02
CA ALA A 328 8.15 -9.26 -4.36
C ALA A 328 8.14 -8.03 -5.29
N LEU A 329 9.20 -7.84 -6.08
CA LEU A 329 9.26 -6.78 -7.10
C LEU A 329 8.22 -7.03 -8.20
N MET A 330 8.13 -8.24 -8.73
CA MET A 330 7.10 -8.60 -9.73
C MET A 330 5.69 -8.40 -9.17
N ASN A 331 5.43 -8.76 -7.92
CA ASN A 331 4.14 -8.58 -7.27
C ASN A 331 3.79 -7.09 -7.17
N GLY A 332 4.75 -6.26 -6.77
CA GLY A 332 4.56 -4.80 -6.72
C GLY A 332 4.28 -4.21 -8.10
N ILE A 333 5.03 -4.62 -9.14
CA ILE A 333 4.83 -4.14 -10.52
C ILE A 333 3.45 -4.58 -11.04
N ILE A 334 3.12 -5.86 -10.94
CA ILE A 334 1.84 -6.41 -11.42
C ILE A 334 0.67 -5.79 -10.64
N GLY A 335 0.81 -5.60 -9.33
CA GLY A 335 -0.19 -4.92 -8.49
C GLY A 335 -0.43 -3.47 -8.94
N LEU A 336 0.63 -2.70 -9.20
CA LEU A 336 0.50 -1.36 -9.75
C LEU A 336 -0.16 -1.35 -11.13
N VAL A 337 0.26 -2.23 -12.04
CA VAL A 337 -0.34 -2.34 -13.38
C VAL A 337 -1.82 -2.72 -13.26
N GLN A 338 -2.18 -3.63 -12.35
CA GLN A 338 -3.55 -4.02 -12.06
C GLN A 338 -4.38 -2.83 -11.56
N ASP A 339 -3.84 -1.98 -10.69
CA ASP A 339 -4.54 -0.80 -10.19
C ASP A 339 -4.84 0.24 -11.30
N PHE A 340 -3.98 0.35 -12.32
CA PHE A 340 -4.22 1.25 -13.47
C PHE A 340 -4.97 0.58 -14.63
N SER A 341 -4.95 -0.75 -14.73
CA SER A 341 -5.41 -1.51 -15.90
C SER A 341 -6.48 -2.56 -15.57
N ARG A 342 -7.36 -2.28 -14.58
CA ARG A 342 -8.39 -3.23 -14.07
C ARG A 342 -9.30 -3.87 -15.13
N SER A 343 -9.38 -3.35 -16.35
CA SER A 343 -10.16 -3.95 -17.45
C SER A 343 -9.43 -5.05 -18.22
N GLN A 344 -8.11 -5.18 -18.08
CA GLN A 344 -7.34 -6.15 -18.86
C GLN A 344 -7.35 -7.52 -18.18
N THR A 345 -8.10 -8.47 -18.76
CA THR A 345 -8.24 -9.84 -18.25
C THR A 345 -6.89 -10.54 -17.99
N ASN A 346 -5.87 -10.27 -18.83
CA ASN A 346 -4.54 -10.86 -18.66
C ASN A 346 -3.83 -10.35 -17.38
N VAL A 347 -3.99 -9.06 -17.06
CA VAL A 347 -3.41 -8.46 -15.85
C VAL A 347 -4.11 -9.01 -14.61
N ILE A 348 -5.44 -9.16 -14.66
CA ILE A 348 -6.22 -9.77 -13.57
C ILE A 348 -5.73 -11.20 -13.30
N LYS A 349 -5.59 -12.02 -14.35
CA LYS A 349 -5.09 -13.40 -14.22
C LYS A 349 -3.67 -13.44 -13.67
N ALA A 350 -2.78 -12.58 -14.15
CA ALA A 350 -1.42 -12.49 -13.64
C ALA A 350 -1.40 -12.09 -12.16
N TYR A 351 -2.21 -11.11 -11.76
CA TYR A 351 -2.36 -10.69 -10.38
C TYR A 351 -2.89 -11.82 -9.48
N GLN A 352 -3.91 -12.56 -9.93
CA GLN A 352 -4.43 -13.72 -9.22
C GLN A 352 -3.36 -14.79 -8.98
N VAL A 353 -2.50 -15.07 -9.96
CA VAL A 353 -1.35 -15.98 -9.76
C VAL A 353 -0.40 -15.42 -8.70
N MET A 354 -0.05 -14.14 -8.77
CA MET A 354 0.88 -13.50 -7.83
C MET A 354 0.37 -13.47 -6.38
N VAL A 355 -0.95 -13.36 -6.20
CA VAL A 355 -1.62 -13.42 -4.90
C VAL A 355 -1.35 -14.74 -4.17
N TYR A 356 -1.33 -15.88 -4.87
CA TYR A 356 -1.05 -17.19 -4.25
C TYR A 356 0.45 -17.49 -4.21
N TRP A 357 1.16 -17.07 -5.26
CA TRP A 357 2.59 -17.29 -5.43
C TRP A 357 3.45 -16.58 -4.38
N THR A 358 3.13 -15.32 -4.07
CA THR A 358 3.92 -14.51 -3.13
C THR A 358 3.87 -15.08 -1.70
N PRO A 359 2.69 -15.40 -1.12
CA PRO A 359 2.59 -16.10 0.16
C PRO A 359 3.29 -17.46 0.17
N ALA A 360 3.25 -18.22 -0.93
CA ALA A 360 3.92 -19.51 -1.01
C ALA A 360 5.45 -19.38 -0.90
N ILE A 361 6.04 -18.39 -1.59
CA ILE A 361 7.48 -18.10 -1.48
C ILE A 361 7.83 -17.55 -0.09
N GLU A 362 7.00 -16.67 0.46
CA GLU A 362 7.17 -16.15 1.81
C GLU A 362 7.17 -17.28 2.86
N ALA A 363 6.23 -18.21 2.75
CA ALA A 363 6.16 -19.40 3.59
C ALA A 363 7.39 -20.30 3.41
N LEU A 364 7.85 -20.53 2.18
CA LEU A 364 9.06 -21.31 1.90
C LEU A 364 10.30 -20.66 2.52
N ALA A 365 10.48 -19.35 2.32
CA ALA A 365 11.60 -18.60 2.89
C ALA A 365 11.58 -18.65 4.43
N ALA A 366 10.38 -18.58 5.02
CA ALA A 366 10.19 -18.69 6.46
C ALA A 366 10.50 -20.08 7.02
N ILE A 367 10.02 -21.14 6.38
CA ILE A 367 10.31 -22.52 6.77
C ILE A 367 11.81 -22.76 6.73
N LEU A 368 12.48 -22.34 5.66
CA LEU A 368 13.93 -22.46 5.57
C LEU A 368 14.63 -21.65 6.67
N PHE A 369 14.21 -20.41 6.90
CA PHE A 369 14.75 -19.59 7.98
C PHE A 369 14.60 -20.26 9.35
N LEU A 370 13.46 -20.88 9.63
CA LEU A 370 13.21 -21.62 10.87
C LEU A 370 14.14 -22.84 10.98
N VAL A 371 14.23 -23.66 9.94
CA VAL A 371 15.11 -24.85 9.92
C VAL A 371 16.56 -24.46 10.17
N TYR A 372 17.07 -23.42 9.49
CA TYR A 372 18.44 -22.93 9.69
C TYR A 372 18.62 -22.28 11.06
N SER A 373 17.63 -21.57 11.58
CA SER A 373 17.67 -20.96 12.91
C SER A 373 17.73 -22.02 14.01
N VAL A 374 16.93 -23.09 13.91
CA VAL A 374 16.94 -24.22 14.85
C VAL A 374 18.28 -24.95 14.79
N ARG A 375 18.77 -25.28 13.59
CA ARG A 375 20.11 -25.89 13.41
C ARG A 375 21.22 -25.04 14.02
N PHE A 376 21.16 -23.72 13.81
CA PHE A 376 22.10 -22.79 14.40
C PHE A 376 22.01 -22.74 15.93
N ALA A 377 20.79 -22.74 16.49
CA ALA A 377 20.57 -22.73 17.93
C ALA A 377 21.11 -24.02 18.60
N VAL A 378 20.87 -25.19 18.01
CA VAL A 378 21.36 -26.47 18.52
C VAL A 378 22.88 -26.53 18.51
N ARG A 379 23.54 -26.06 17.44
CA ARG A 379 25.00 -26.06 17.34
C ARG A 379 25.67 -24.85 18.00
N MET A 380 24.91 -23.92 18.61
CA MET A 380 25.49 -22.70 19.18
C MET A 380 26.46 -23.00 20.33
N SER A 381 26.31 -24.14 21.03
CA SER A 381 27.22 -24.59 22.09
C SER A 381 28.58 -25.03 21.57
N GLU A 382 28.66 -25.50 20.32
CA GLU A 382 29.90 -26.02 19.70
C GLU A 382 30.84 -24.89 19.26
N TYR A 383 30.29 -23.70 19.01
CA TYR A 383 31.07 -22.55 18.54
C TYR A 383 31.43 -21.60 19.68
N THR A 384 32.73 -21.32 19.83
CA THR A 384 33.25 -20.27 20.73
C THR A 384 33.02 -18.88 20.13
N VAL A 385 31.76 -18.45 20.12
CA VAL A 385 31.35 -17.14 19.58
C VAL A 385 31.54 -16.05 20.63
N THR A 386 32.09 -14.90 20.23
CA THR A 386 32.22 -13.74 21.11
C THR A 386 30.86 -13.25 21.61
N ARG A 387 30.81 -12.70 22.83
CA ARG A 387 29.57 -12.20 23.46
C ARG A 387 28.85 -11.16 22.58
N GLU A 388 29.60 -10.36 21.83
CA GLU A 388 29.07 -9.35 20.92
C GLU A 388 28.34 -9.96 19.73
N VAL A 389 28.96 -10.96 19.07
CA VAL A 389 28.35 -11.65 17.93
C VAL A 389 27.09 -12.40 18.37
N ARG A 390 27.09 -13.02 19.57
CA ARG A 390 25.90 -13.64 20.16
C ARG A 390 24.76 -12.63 20.37
N ARG A 391 25.07 -11.43 20.90
CA ARG A 391 24.08 -10.36 21.06
C ARG A 391 23.53 -9.86 19.72
N ALA A 392 24.40 -9.67 18.73
CA ALA A 392 24.00 -9.23 17.39
C ALA A 392 23.10 -10.27 16.69
N LEU A 393 23.45 -11.56 16.76
CA LEU A 393 22.63 -12.66 16.26
C LEU A 393 21.28 -12.73 16.98
N GLY A 394 21.27 -12.60 18.30
CA GLY A 394 20.02 -12.57 19.07
C GLY A 394 19.09 -11.42 18.66
N ARG A 395 19.64 -10.24 18.34
CA ARG A 395 18.84 -9.12 17.80
C ARG A 395 18.30 -9.44 16.41
N LEU A 396 19.13 -9.97 15.51
CA LEU A 396 18.70 -10.37 14.17
C LEU A 396 17.61 -11.44 14.21
N THR A 397 17.74 -12.47 15.06
CA THR A 397 16.72 -13.50 15.22
C THR A 397 15.40 -12.92 15.71
N LYS A 398 15.41 -12.02 16.71
CA LYS A 398 14.20 -11.32 17.17
C LYS A 398 13.55 -10.53 16.03
N LEU A 399 14.35 -9.86 15.20
CA LEU A 399 13.86 -9.13 14.03
C LEU A 399 13.19 -10.07 13.04
N SER A 400 13.86 -11.16 12.66
CA SER A 400 13.32 -12.13 11.72
C SER A 400 12.03 -12.78 12.22
N VAL A 401 11.90 -13.03 13.52
CA VAL A 401 10.66 -13.55 14.13
C VAL A 401 9.52 -12.54 14.01
N ILE A 402 9.76 -11.26 14.32
CA ILE A 402 8.74 -10.22 14.18
C ILE A 402 8.34 -10.02 12.73
N GLY A 403 9.32 -9.98 11.82
CA GLY A 403 9.07 -9.95 10.39
C GLY A 403 8.24 -11.14 9.94
N PHE A 404 8.61 -12.36 10.35
CA PHE A 404 7.87 -13.58 10.04
C PHE A 404 6.41 -13.52 10.49
N ILE A 405 6.14 -13.09 11.73
CA ILE A 405 4.77 -12.92 12.22
C ILE A 405 4.00 -11.93 11.34
N ALA A 406 4.62 -10.80 10.98
CA ALA A 406 4.00 -9.84 10.10
C ALA A 406 3.73 -10.43 8.69
N PHE A 407 4.65 -11.19 8.11
CA PHE A 407 4.40 -11.88 6.83
C PHE A 407 3.29 -12.91 6.92
N ALA A 408 3.24 -13.70 7.98
CA ALA A 408 2.18 -14.67 8.20
C ALA A 408 0.80 -13.99 8.27
N ILE A 409 0.69 -12.87 9.00
CA ILE A 409 -0.53 -12.07 9.06
C ILE A 409 -0.94 -11.58 7.65
N MET A 410 0.00 -11.02 6.89
CA MET A 410 -0.26 -10.49 5.55
C MET A 410 -0.62 -11.59 4.55
N ALA A 411 0.06 -12.73 4.61
CA ALA A 411 -0.21 -13.91 3.78
C ALA A 411 -1.63 -14.45 4.03
N VAL A 412 -2.03 -14.59 5.29
CA VAL A 412 -3.39 -14.98 5.65
C VAL A 412 -4.41 -13.98 5.14
N ASN A 413 -4.18 -12.67 5.33
CA ASN A 413 -5.07 -11.63 4.82
C ASN A 413 -5.22 -11.70 3.29
N ASN A 414 -4.10 -11.88 2.56
CA ASN A 414 -4.12 -12.00 1.10
C ASN A 414 -4.94 -13.21 0.65
N ILE A 415 -4.80 -14.37 1.32
CA ILE A 415 -5.60 -15.55 1.02
C ILE A 415 -7.08 -15.29 1.34
N LEU A 416 -7.39 -14.73 2.51
CA LEU A 416 -8.77 -14.45 2.92
C LEU A 416 -9.49 -13.50 1.95
N ILE A 417 -8.82 -12.43 1.49
CA ILE A 417 -9.39 -11.49 0.52
C ILE A 417 -9.78 -12.18 -0.80
N ASN A 418 -8.98 -13.15 -1.26
CA ASN A 418 -9.18 -13.77 -2.57
C ASN A 418 -10.05 -15.03 -2.54
N VAL A 419 -10.10 -15.74 -1.39
CA VAL A 419 -10.93 -16.93 -1.23
C VAL A 419 -12.37 -16.56 -0.84
N ILE A 420 -12.56 -15.49 -0.07
CA ILE A 420 -13.87 -15.09 0.48
C ILE A 420 -14.60 -14.12 -0.46
N ASP A 421 -14.29 -14.13 -1.75
CA ASP A 421 -14.91 -13.25 -2.76
C ASP A 421 -16.46 -13.37 -2.84
N ILE A 422 -17.03 -14.37 -2.14
CA ILE A 422 -18.46 -14.71 -2.14
C ILE A 422 -19.18 -14.32 -0.82
N ASP A 423 -18.48 -14.17 0.32
CA ASP A 423 -19.07 -13.89 1.64
C ASP A 423 -18.31 -12.80 2.42
N LEU A 424 -17.98 -11.70 1.75
CA LEU A 424 -17.34 -10.52 2.35
C LEU A 424 -18.31 -9.80 3.30
N THR A 425 -18.47 -10.35 4.50
CA THR A 425 -19.13 -9.65 5.60
C THR A 425 -18.33 -8.42 6.01
N VAL A 426 -19.03 -7.38 6.46
CA VAL A 426 -18.42 -6.13 6.93
C VAL A 426 -17.35 -6.40 8.00
N THR A 427 -17.66 -7.29 8.96
CA THR A 427 -16.76 -7.70 10.03
C THR A 427 -15.46 -8.29 9.51
N ASN A 428 -15.54 -9.22 8.55
CA ASN A 428 -14.35 -9.87 7.99
C ASN A 428 -13.43 -8.84 7.33
N PHE A 429 -14.00 -7.92 6.55
CA PHE A 429 -13.23 -6.88 5.87
C PHE A 429 -12.58 -5.88 6.86
N VAL A 430 -13.30 -5.48 7.92
CA VAL A 430 -12.73 -4.66 9.01
C VAL A 430 -11.59 -5.41 9.69
N GLY A 431 -11.78 -6.69 10.02
CA GLY A 431 -10.76 -7.53 10.62
C GLY A 431 -9.51 -7.65 9.76
N ILE A 432 -9.67 -7.87 8.46
CA ILE A 432 -8.58 -7.89 7.47
C ILE A 432 -7.85 -6.55 7.44
N THR A 433 -8.58 -5.44 7.41
CA THR A 433 -7.99 -4.08 7.36
C THR A 433 -7.18 -3.78 8.63
N VAL A 434 -7.73 -4.08 9.81
CA VAL A 434 -7.06 -3.93 11.11
C VAL A 434 -5.82 -4.82 11.17
N SER A 435 -5.95 -6.08 10.78
CA SER A 435 -4.87 -7.07 10.72
C SER A 435 -3.73 -6.60 9.80
N ASN A 436 -4.06 -6.03 8.64
CA ASN A 436 -3.10 -5.45 7.70
C ASN A 436 -2.33 -4.27 8.33
N ASN A 437 -3.02 -3.35 9.01
CA ASN A 437 -2.40 -2.21 9.69
C ASN A 437 -1.48 -2.66 10.84
N ILE A 438 -1.85 -3.71 11.59
CA ILE A 438 -0.98 -4.34 12.59
C ILE A 438 0.26 -4.92 11.92
N GLY A 439 0.10 -5.66 10.81
CA GLY A 439 1.21 -6.23 10.05
C GLY A 439 2.21 -5.17 9.58
N LEU A 440 1.72 -4.06 9.02
CA LEU A 440 2.55 -2.92 8.62
C LEU A 440 3.31 -2.31 9.82
N THR A 441 2.64 -2.15 10.96
CA THR A 441 3.25 -1.60 12.19
C THR A 441 4.31 -2.55 12.75
N LEU A 442 4.09 -3.86 12.75
CA LEU A 442 5.08 -4.86 13.16
C LEU A 442 6.32 -4.84 12.26
N ARG A 443 6.14 -4.63 10.95
CA ARG A 443 7.27 -4.45 10.02
C ARG A 443 8.07 -3.19 10.34
N ALA A 444 7.39 -2.07 10.62
CA ALA A 444 8.04 -0.83 11.03
C ALA A 444 8.87 -1.02 12.32
N ILE A 445 8.28 -1.65 13.34
CA ILE A 445 8.96 -1.98 14.61
C ILE A 445 10.17 -2.88 14.33
N GLY A 446 9.97 -3.96 13.56
CA GLY A 446 11.04 -4.89 13.23
C GLY A 446 12.23 -4.18 12.57
N ILE A 447 11.99 -3.43 11.51
CA ILE A 447 13.07 -2.81 10.74
C ILE A 447 13.68 -1.63 11.50
N ILE A 448 12.91 -0.66 12.00
CA ILE A 448 13.48 0.56 12.59
C ILE A 448 14.02 0.30 14.01
N TYR A 449 13.22 -0.31 14.88
CA TYR A 449 13.57 -0.42 16.29
C TYR A 449 14.66 -1.48 16.54
N ILE A 450 14.64 -2.59 15.81
CA ILE A 450 15.55 -3.72 16.11
C ILE A 450 16.86 -3.64 15.32
N LEU A 451 16.86 -3.12 14.09
CA LEU A 451 18.13 -2.87 13.40
C LEU A 451 19.01 -1.90 14.18
N ASN A 452 18.39 -1.01 14.96
CA ASN A 452 19.01 -0.03 15.86
C ASN A 452 20.46 0.22 15.49
N VAL A 453 20.67 1.01 14.44
CA VAL A 453 22.02 1.32 13.96
C VAL A 453 22.78 1.89 15.16
N SER A 454 23.73 1.10 15.66
CA SER A 454 24.33 1.36 16.95
C SER A 454 25.01 2.71 16.91
N LEU A 455 24.48 3.67 17.69
CA LEU A 455 25.26 4.85 18.00
C LEU A 455 26.50 4.39 18.74
N PRO A 456 27.66 4.97 18.43
CA PRO A 456 28.86 4.69 19.19
C PRO A 456 28.61 5.02 20.66
N SER A 457 28.99 4.11 21.56
CA SER A 457 29.19 4.50 22.95
C SER A 457 30.53 5.19 23.02
N ASP A 458 30.56 6.47 23.38
CA ASP A 458 31.77 7.30 23.47
C ASP A 458 32.72 6.92 24.64
N TYR A 459 32.75 5.63 25.02
CA TYR A 459 33.35 5.16 26.27
C TYR A 459 34.66 4.38 26.12
N SER A 460 35.44 4.59 25.06
CA SER A 460 36.81 4.07 25.04
C SER A 460 37.83 5.09 24.56
N THR A 461 37.92 6.21 25.28
CA THR A 461 39.17 6.97 25.46
C THR A 461 40.13 6.13 26.30
N HIS A 462 40.57 4.97 25.79
CA HIS A 462 41.81 4.37 26.25
C HIS A 462 42.92 4.81 25.30
N SER A 463 43.65 5.82 25.77
CA SER A 463 44.95 6.27 25.28
C SER A 463 45.97 5.12 25.38
N GLY A 464 45.89 4.17 24.45
CA GLY A 464 46.83 3.06 24.31
C GLY A 464 47.56 3.16 22.97
N SER A 465 48.67 3.88 22.96
CA SER A 465 49.65 3.92 21.88
C SER A 465 50.13 2.50 21.55
N SER A 466 49.66 1.92 20.44
CA SER A 466 50.39 0.82 19.78
C SER A 466 50.19 0.88 18.26
N SER A 467 51.31 1.06 17.57
CA SER A 467 51.45 1.16 16.13
C SER A 467 51.26 -0.20 15.46
N GLY A 468 50.02 -0.60 15.19
CA GLY A 468 49.70 -1.83 14.45
C GLY A 468 48.95 -1.53 13.16
N LYS A 469 49.60 -1.69 12.00
CA LYS A 469 49.00 -1.60 10.65
C LYS A 469 47.73 -2.47 10.56
N LYS A 470 46.55 -1.86 10.63
CA LYS A 470 45.27 -2.54 10.37
C LYS A 470 44.94 -2.47 8.88
N GLY A 471 45.09 -3.60 8.20
CA GLY A 471 44.61 -3.80 6.84
C GLY A 471 43.09 -3.64 6.77
N SER A 472 42.62 -2.71 5.94
CA SER A 472 41.19 -2.44 5.74
C SER A 472 40.53 -3.59 4.97
N THR A 473 39.97 -4.57 5.67
CA THR A 473 39.06 -5.58 5.11
C THR A 473 37.66 -4.98 4.93
N GLY A 474 37.57 -3.96 4.09
CA GLY A 474 36.30 -3.46 3.57
C GLY A 474 35.70 -4.43 2.54
N TRP A 475 34.45 -4.17 2.15
CA TRP A 475 33.58 -4.97 1.28
C TRP A 475 34.20 -5.51 -0.04
N SER A 476 35.39 -5.05 -0.47
CA SER A 476 36.16 -5.66 -1.57
C SER A 476 36.50 -7.15 -1.35
N GLY A 477 36.41 -7.65 -0.11
CA GLY A 477 36.51 -9.08 0.18
C GLY A 477 35.31 -9.92 -0.28
N TRP A 478 34.12 -9.32 -0.48
CA TRP A 478 32.89 -10.06 -0.82
C TRP A 478 32.88 -10.49 -2.29
N SER A 479 33.35 -9.66 -3.22
CA SER A 479 33.54 -10.04 -4.63
C SER A 479 34.68 -11.05 -4.81
N ARG A 480 35.74 -10.96 -3.98
CA ARG A 480 36.84 -11.95 -3.97
C ARG A 480 36.40 -13.31 -3.44
N GLY A 481 35.51 -13.35 -2.45
CA GLY A 481 34.95 -14.59 -1.89
C GLY A 481 34.12 -15.39 -2.90
N TRP A 482 33.29 -14.73 -3.72
CA TRP A 482 32.51 -15.39 -4.78
C TRP A 482 33.41 -15.94 -5.89
N ARG A 483 34.45 -15.20 -6.31
CA ARG A 483 35.43 -15.74 -7.28
C ARG A 483 36.18 -16.96 -6.73
N ARG A 484 36.61 -16.94 -5.47
CA ARG A 484 37.23 -18.12 -4.83
C ARG A 484 36.27 -19.32 -4.72
N ALA A 485 35.01 -19.07 -4.39
CA ALA A 485 34.02 -20.13 -4.22
C ALA A 485 33.55 -20.78 -5.53
N LEU A 486 33.47 -19.99 -6.61
CA LEU A 486 33.03 -20.45 -7.94
C LEU A 486 34.16 -21.03 -8.79
N TYR A 487 35.35 -20.43 -8.76
CA TYR A 487 36.44 -20.84 -9.64
C TYR A 487 37.47 -21.74 -8.96
N GLY A 488 37.38 -21.94 -7.65
CA GLY A 488 38.46 -22.54 -6.86
C GLY A 488 39.69 -21.63 -6.89
N GLU A 489 40.44 -21.55 -5.80
CA GLU A 489 41.80 -21.05 -5.95
C GLU A 489 42.57 -22.13 -6.71
N PRO A 490 43.20 -21.84 -7.87
CA PRO A 490 44.25 -22.72 -8.35
C PRO A 490 45.28 -22.72 -7.22
N THR A 491 45.45 -23.87 -6.60
CA THR A 491 46.48 -24.12 -5.59
C THR A 491 47.80 -23.77 -6.24
N ARG A 492 48.26 -22.53 -6.01
CA ARG A 492 49.60 -22.10 -6.37
C ARG A 492 50.50 -22.90 -5.43
N GLY A 493 50.94 -24.06 -5.92
CA GLY A 493 51.87 -24.92 -5.22
C GLY A 493 53.06 -24.08 -4.82
N THR A 494 53.21 -23.89 -3.51
CA THR A 494 54.49 -23.50 -2.92
C THR A 494 55.45 -24.63 -3.21
N ALA A 495 56.19 -24.50 -4.31
CA ALA A 495 57.36 -25.31 -4.59
C ALA A 495 58.35 -25.08 -3.44
N SER A 496 58.48 -26.10 -2.60
CA SER A 496 59.52 -26.21 -1.58
C SER A 496 60.87 -26.38 -2.27
N HIS A 497 61.61 -25.29 -2.45
CA HIS A 497 63.05 -25.38 -2.65
C HIS A 497 63.71 -25.69 -1.31
N GLY A 498 64.14 -26.93 -1.13
CA GLY A 498 65.12 -27.29 -0.13
C GLY A 498 66.51 -26.88 -0.62
N VAL A 499 67.25 -26.13 0.19
CA VAL A 499 68.72 -26.07 0.13
C VAL A 499 69.24 -25.87 1.56
N SER A 500 69.97 -26.87 2.03
CA SER A 500 70.88 -26.82 3.18
C SER A 500 72.19 -26.13 2.80
N GLY A 501 72.80 -25.37 3.72
CA GLY A 501 74.23 -25.04 3.62
C GLY A 501 74.67 -23.78 4.37
N HIS A 502 75.61 -23.98 5.29
CA HIS A 502 76.43 -22.98 5.98
C HIS A 502 76.92 -21.79 5.12
N THR A 503 77.17 -20.62 5.72
CA THR A 503 78.52 -20.12 6.11
C THR A 503 78.43 -18.63 6.52
N GLN A 504 79.28 -18.24 7.49
CA GLN A 504 79.57 -16.87 7.94
C GLN A 504 79.96 -15.90 6.81
N GLY A 505 79.80 -14.60 7.03
CA GLY A 505 80.46 -13.60 6.19
C GLY A 505 80.03 -12.15 6.43
N THR A 506 80.97 -11.35 6.89
CA THR A 506 80.99 -9.92 7.21
C THR A 506 80.79 -8.94 6.03
N ALA A 507 80.44 -7.70 6.41
CA ALA A 507 80.90 -6.41 5.86
C ALA A 507 80.29 -5.81 4.56
N SER A 508 79.70 -4.62 4.77
CA SER A 508 80.00 -3.31 4.14
C SER A 508 79.73 -3.01 2.65
N ALA A 509 79.51 -1.70 2.44
CA ALA A 509 79.42 -0.90 1.20
C ALA A 509 78.06 -0.97 0.47
N GLU A 510 77.22 0.08 0.48
CA GLU A 510 77.40 1.39 -0.19
C GLU A 510 77.46 1.24 -1.71
N VAL A 511 76.54 1.90 -2.44
CA VAL A 511 76.75 2.62 -3.71
C VAL A 511 75.43 2.92 -4.45
N SER A 512 75.19 4.24 -4.57
CA SER A 512 74.61 5.03 -5.68
C SER A 512 73.18 4.82 -6.23
N SER A 513 72.44 5.93 -6.16
CA SER A 513 71.43 6.47 -7.12
C SER A 513 71.96 6.53 -8.59
N PRO A 514 71.31 7.13 -9.63
CA PRO A 514 70.04 7.90 -9.70
C PRO A 514 69.19 7.66 -11.00
N LYS A 515 68.08 8.42 -11.13
CA LYS A 515 67.43 9.03 -12.33
C LYS A 515 65.90 8.84 -12.29
N SER A 516 65.07 9.85 -11.99
CA SER A 516 64.66 11.06 -12.76
C SER A 516 63.56 10.75 -13.82
N PRO A 517 62.81 11.73 -14.36
CA PRO A 517 61.40 11.93 -14.04
C PRO A 517 60.50 11.90 -15.30
N LYS A 518 59.17 11.86 -15.15
CA LYS A 518 58.25 12.36 -16.21
C LYS A 518 57.02 13.01 -15.58
N SER A 519 56.95 14.33 -15.75
CA SER A 519 55.74 15.16 -15.73
C SER A 519 55.13 15.21 -17.15
N PRO A 520 54.23 16.14 -17.49
CA PRO A 520 52.79 16.14 -17.20
C PRO A 520 51.98 16.11 -18.51
N GLY A 521 50.67 15.88 -18.42
CA GLY A 521 49.74 15.96 -19.55
C GLY A 521 48.54 16.82 -19.20
N PHE A 522 48.61 18.08 -19.63
CA PHE A 522 47.55 19.08 -19.66
C PHE A 522 46.69 18.86 -20.92
N PHE A 523 45.36 19.00 -20.83
CA PHE A 523 44.54 19.56 -21.92
C PHE A 523 43.24 20.16 -21.35
N SER A 524 42.95 21.39 -21.78
CA SER A 524 41.83 22.25 -21.42
C SER A 524 40.65 22.10 -22.38
N GLU A 525 39.52 22.66 -21.93
CA GLU A 525 38.39 23.24 -22.69
C GLU A 525 37.49 22.23 -23.44
N THR A 526 36.17 22.35 -23.41
CA THR A 526 35.38 23.54 -23.78
C THR A 526 34.01 23.63 -23.09
N GLU A 527 33.55 24.88 -23.00
CA GLU A 527 32.18 25.34 -22.74
C GLU A 527 31.14 24.79 -23.72
N SER A 528 29.89 24.70 -23.26
CA SER A 528 28.71 24.97 -24.09
C SER A 528 27.52 25.28 -23.18
N GLU A 529 27.17 26.57 -23.13
CA GLU A 529 25.84 27.07 -22.77
C GLU A 529 24.76 26.60 -23.77
N ALA A 530 23.50 26.89 -23.40
CA ALA A 530 22.23 26.84 -24.13
C ALA A 530 21.27 25.71 -23.70
N GLY A 531 20.03 25.94 -23.28
CA GLY A 531 19.26 27.17 -23.25
C GLY A 531 17.97 27.02 -22.43
N LEU A 532 17.55 28.13 -21.85
CA LEU A 532 16.25 28.34 -21.24
C LEU A 532 15.18 28.40 -22.35
N GLY A 533 14.35 27.37 -22.42
CA GLY A 533 13.15 27.35 -23.26
C GLY A 533 11.96 27.96 -22.53
N GLU A 534 11.70 29.23 -22.80
CA GLU A 534 10.50 29.98 -22.43
C GLU A 534 9.29 29.44 -23.22
N LYS A 535 8.34 28.78 -22.55
CA LYS A 535 7.06 28.37 -23.16
C LYS A 535 6.06 29.51 -23.05
N ARG A 536 5.82 30.20 -24.17
CA ARG A 536 4.68 31.09 -24.40
C ARG A 536 3.37 30.30 -24.38
N TYR A 537 2.39 30.79 -23.63
CA TYR A 537 0.99 30.38 -23.73
C TYR A 537 0.32 31.14 -24.90
N PRO A 538 -0.48 30.48 -25.76
CA PRO A 538 -1.33 31.18 -26.69
C PRO A 538 -2.58 31.71 -25.98
N THR A 539 -2.78 33.02 -26.06
CA THR A 539 -4.04 33.73 -25.82
C THR A 539 -5.07 33.31 -26.86
N LEU A 540 -6.25 32.86 -26.41
CA LEU A 540 -7.44 32.70 -27.24
C LEU A 540 -8.10 34.08 -27.48
N PRO A 541 -8.62 34.36 -28.68
CA PRO A 541 -9.42 35.55 -28.93
C PRO A 541 -10.86 35.35 -28.44
N SER A 542 -11.44 36.48 -28.05
CA SER A 542 -12.83 36.76 -27.65
C SER A 542 -13.87 36.33 -28.68
#